data_AF-A0A9E1WDE4-F1
#
_entry.id   AF-A0A9E1WDE4-F1
#
_cell.length_a   1.000
_cell.length_b   1.000
_cell.length_c   1.000
_cell.angle_alpha   90.00
_cell.angle_beta   90.00
_cell.angle_gamma   90.00
#
_symmetry.space_group_name_H-M   'P 1'
#
loop_
_entity.id
_entity.type
_entity.pdbx_description
1 polymer ?
#
loop_
_entity_poly.entity_id
_entity_poly.type
_entity_poly.pdbx_seq_one_letter_code
_entity_poly.pdbx_strand_id
1 'polypeptide(L)'
;MSEYKEQPLSATTFEPAPIAANSVATEETKAVRRPAVIGLGLAGLLLLFVFFVLPSLVAPDDPTQLGAIADNNAGTAEGSSFPSTASATPEVGEGRSPFAEAQESALRREAQEILQALLSKQSTLEALGAARWAETTYRDALEQAALGDTAYRERDFQQAIASYQAGVERLEALEEGLPGRIDALFATLTLAIEAGDLLAAQARLNELAEMAPTDSRVFDLSDRVSALPQVIGSLEAAALAEAENDYATAVNNAKLATQADPFHLRAKRRLSELQVALTQQRFTAAMTAGYAALAQAEFERAKDQFEAAARLQPGAPEPSAALAELEQARTQARLLSIREQAERAAQEERWQDAIALFNEALAIDALILYANEGIARAQPRADLDERLDAIVTEKNRLIDRRVLRLAQETLDEAQKVPSPGTRLQRQIVAATATIDYATTPVTVKMNSDGLTDITVLRVQRLGLVQQQILTLRPGTYTAVGMRNGFRDVRIQFEVKPGQLNAIDVRCVEAI
;
A
#
# COMPACT_ATOMS: atom_id res chain seq x y z
N MET A 1 -1.78 46.22 -43.78
CA MET A 1 -0.86 45.09 -44.02
C MET A 1 0.28 45.17 -43.03
N SER A 2 0.18 44.44 -41.94
CA SER A 2 1.27 44.16 -41.01
C SER A 2 0.93 42.81 -40.37
N GLU A 3 1.60 41.76 -40.82
CA GLU A 3 1.46 40.39 -40.30
C GLU A 3 1.98 40.35 -38.86
N TYR A 4 1.12 39.99 -37.92
CA TYR A 4 1.51 39.59 -36.57
C TYR A 4 1.72 38.07 -36.58
N LYS A 5 2.98 37.63 -36.50
CA LYS A 5 3.34 36.23 -36.28
C LYS A 5 3.09 35.88 -34.81
N GLU A 6 2.18 34.95 -34.56
CA GLU A 6 2.08 34.28 -33.26
C GLU A 6 3.33 33.42 -33.02
N GLN A 7 4.01 33.68 -31.91
CA GLN A 7 5.05 32.81 -31.35
C GLN A 7 4.39 31.91 -30.29
N PRO A 8 4.51 30.58 -30.35
CA PRO A 8 4.03 29.72 -29.27
C PRO A 8 4.94 29.89 -28.04
N LEU A 9 4.32 30.03 -26.87
CA LEU A 9 5.00 30.08 -25.57
C LEU A 9 5.70 28.74 -25.30
N SER A 10 7.03 28.77 -25.23
CA SER A 10 7.88 27.64 -24.83
C SER A 10 7.71 27.36 -23.33
N ALA A 11 7.52 26.09 -22.96
CA ALA A 11 7.53 25.66 -21.58
C ALA A 11 8.86 26.02 -20.89
N THR A 12 8.80 26.70 -19.75
CA THR A 12 9.97 27.01 -18.93
C THR A 12 10.42 25.72 -18.24
N THR A 13 11.59 25.21 -18.63
CA THR A 13 12.25 24.09 -17.94
C THR A 13 12.71 24.59 -16.56
N PHE A 14 12.25 23.92 -15.50
CA PHE A 14 12.67 24.21 -14.13
C PHE A 14 14.08 23.63 -13.90
N GLU A 15 15.05 24.50 -13.62
CA GLU A 15 16.43 24.15 -13.29
C GLU A 15 16.57 24.11 -11.76
N PRO A 16 16.96 22.98 -11.14
CA PRO A 16 17.10 22.92 -9.69
C PRO A 16 18.33 23.70 -9.23
N ALA A 17 18.17 24.46 -8.14
CA ALA A 17 19.23 25.26 -7.52
C ALA A 17 20.45 24.39 -7.12
N PRO A 18 21.69 24.92 -7.25
CA PRO A 18 22.87 24.18 -6.85
C PRO A 18 22.92 24.05 -5.32
N ILE A 19 22.99 22.81 -4.83
CA ILE A 19 23.24 22.52 -3.42
C ILE A 19 24.69 22.89 -3.11
N ALA A 20 24.87 23.77 -2.13
CA ALA A 20 26.17 24.11 -1.57
C ALA A 20 26.85 22.83 -1.02
N ALA A 21 27.99 22.48 -1.60
CA ALA A 21 28.82 21.38 -1.13
C ALA A 21 29.50 21.76 0.19
N ASN A 22 29.03 21.19 1.30
CA ASN A 22 29.86 21.05 2.49
C ASN A 22 30.88 19.95 2.22
N SER A 23 32.13 20.36 2.01
CA SER A 23 33.29 19.51 1.90
C SER A 23 33.61 18.86 3.26
N VAL A 24 33.08 17.66 3.47
CA VAL A 24 33.65 16.71 4.43
C VAL A 24 34.64 15.84 3.68
N ALA A 25 35.91 16.01 4.02
CA ALA A 25 37.02 15.21 3.51
C ALA A 25 36.70 13.72 3.71
N THR A 26 36.57 12.99 2.59
CA THR A 26 36.56 11.54 2.59
C THR A 26 37.91 11.11 2.02
N GLU A 27 38.71 10.45 2.84
CA GLU A 27 39.97 9.83 2.43
C GLU A 27 39.73 8.90 1.23
N GLU A 28 40.51 9.10 0.17
CA GLU A 28 40.60 8.17 -0.95
C GLU A 28 41.25 6.86 -0.48
N THR A 29 40.46 5.88 -0.05
CA THR A 29 40.92 4.49 -0.05
C THR A 29 40.82 3.95 -1.47
N LYS A 30 41.88 4.19 -2.23
CA LYS A 30 42.19 3.58 -3.52
C LYS A 30 42.12 2.05 -3.42
N ALA A 31 41.03 1.46 -3.91
CA ALA A 31 40.91 0.00 -4.05
C ALA A 31 41.86 -0.48 -5.15
N VAL A 32 43.07 -0.85 -4.74
CA VAL A 32 44.06 -1.53 -5.57
C VAL A 32 43.55 -2.95 -5.86
N ARG A 33 43.11 -3.21 -7.10
CA ARG A 33 42.96 -4.56 -7.63
C ARG A 33 44.34 -5.23 -7.62
N ARG A 34 44.55 -6.18 -6.70
CA ARG A 34 45.69 -7.10 -6.73
C ARG A 34 45.29 -8.39 -7.45
N PRO A 35 46.01 -8.82 -8.50
CA PRO A 35 45.84 -10.15 -9.07
C PRO A 35 46.42 -11.20 -8.12
N ALA A 36 45.71 -12.31 -7.97
CA ALA A 36 46.14 -13.47 -7.19
C ALA A 36 47.37 -14.12 -7.83
N VAL A 37 48.47 -14.22 -7.07
CA VAL A 37 49.58 -15.13 -7.34
C VAL A 37 49.95 -15.83 -6.03
N ILE A 38 49.45 -17.05 -5.86
CA ILE A 38 50.07 -18.17 -5.15
C ILE A 38 49.63 -19.38 -5.99
N GLY A 39 50.49 -20.13 -6.67
CA GLY A 39 51.84 -20.53 -6.29
C GLY A 39 51.79 -22.01 -5.93
N LEU A 40 52.01 -22.87 -6.94
CA LEU A 40 52.74 -24.13 -6.82
C LEU A 40 52.56 -24.92 -5.50
N GLY A 41 51.49 -25.71 -5.43
CA GLY A 41 51.28 -26.69 -4.35
C GLY A 41 50.66 -28.00 -4.82
N LEU A 42 50.68 -28.29 -6.12
CA LEU A 42 49.94 -29.43 -6.71
C LEU A 42 50.77 -30.31 -7.64
N ALA A 43 52.09 -30.09 -7.69
CA ALA A 43 53.04 -30.95 -8.42
C ALA A 43 53.86 -31.88 -7.50
N GLY A 44 53.80 -31.70 -6.16
CA GLY A 44 54.50 -32.55 -5.19
C GLY A 44 53.69 -33.74 -4.66
N LEU A 45 52.36 -33.68 -4.75
CA LEU A 45 51.48 -34.69 -4.13
C LEU A 45 51.07 -35.81 -5.10
N LEU A 46 51.22 -35.60 -6.42
CA LEU A 46 50.99 -36.63 -7.44
C LEU A 46 52.21 -37.53 -7.72
N LEU A 47 53.40 -37.21 -7.18
CA LEU A 47 54.59 -38.06 -7.29
C LEU A 47 54.75 -39.07 -6.15
N LEU A 48 54.01 -38.91 -5.04
CA LEU A 48 54.04 -39.83 -3.89
C LEU A 48 53.04 -41.00 -4.01
N PHE A 49 52.02 -40.86 -4.87
CA PHE A 49 50.98 -41.88 -5.08
C PHE A 49 51.42 -42.99 -6.05
N VAL A 50 52.31 -42.69 -7.00
CA VAL A 50 52.73 -43.63 -8.06
C VAL A 50 53.84 -44.59 -7.61
N PHE A 51 54.61 -44.27 -6.56
CA PHE A 51 55.78 -45.07 -6.16
C PHE A 51 55.54 -46.03 -4.98
N PHE A 52 54.47 -45.86 -4.19
CA PHE A 52 54.31 -46.61 -2.93
C PHE A 52 53.10 -47.55 -2.86
N VAL A 53 52.11 -47.44 -3.74
CA VAL A 53 50.86 -48.22 -3.60
C VAL A 53 50.67 -49.26 -4.72
N LEU A 54 51.64 -49.39 -5.65
CA LEU A 54 51.52 -50.28 -6.82
C LEU A 54 52.67 -51.30 -7.00
N PRO A 55 53.20 -51.93 -5.93
CA PRO A 55 53.68 -53.30 -6.11
C PRO A 55 53.36 -54.18 -4.89
N SER A 56 52.20 -54.84 -4.89
CA SER A 56 52.06 -56.11 -4.16
C SER A 56 51.00 -57.08 -4.69
N LEU A 57 50.24 -56.74 -5.75
CA LEU A 57 49.22 -57.65 -6.27
C LEU A 57 49.19 -57.65 -7.80
N VAL A 58 49.91 -58.61 -8.40
CA VAL A 58 49.79 -59.33 -9.71
C VAL A 58 51.14 -60.09 -9.83
N ALA A 59 51.32 -61.41 -10.02
CA ALA A 59 50.55 -62.64 -10.34
C ALA A 59 51.56 -63.84 -10.15
N PRO A 60 51.33 -65.13 -10.53
CA PRO A 60 50.19 -65.77 -11.23
C PRO A 60 49.71 -67.16 -10.71
N ASP A 61 48.49 -67.53 -11.15
CA ASP A 61 48.01 -68.80 -11.77
C ASP A 61 48.88 -70.07 -11.58
N ASP A 62 48.41 -71.31 -11.37
CA ASP A 62 47.10 -72.02 -11.47
C ASP A 62 47.41 -73.53 -11.17
N PRO A 63 46.51 -74.55 -11.23
CA PRO A 63 45.04 -74.53 -11.24
C PRO A 63 44.36 -75.61 -10.34
N THR A 64 43.03 -75.50 -10.25
CA THR A 64 41.97 -76.55 -10.14
C THR A 64 42.08 -77.79 -9.24
N GLN A 65 41.19 -77.77 -8.24
CA GLN A 65 40.02 -78.65 -8.03
C GLN A 65 40.15 -80.12 -7.56
N LEU A 66 39.28 -80.34 -6.55
CA LEU A 66 38.36 -81.47 -6.33
C LEU A 66 38.88 -82.73 -5.61
N GLY A 67 38.16 -83.05 -4.52
CA GLY A 67 37.81 -84.43 -4.22
C GLY A 67 37.97 -84.84 -2.77
N ALA A 68 36.90 -84.71 -1.99
CA ALA A 68 36.66 -85.59 -0.85
C ALA A 68 36.06 -86.90 -1.37
N ILE A 69 36.67 -88.05 -1.08
CA ILE A 69 35.99 -89.35 -0.88
C ILE A 69 36.83 -90.21 0.10
N ALA A 70 36.10 -90.94 0.94
CA ALA A 70 36.54 -91.92 1.91
C ALA A 70 37.12 -93.22 1.32
N ASP A 71 37.59 -94.05 2.27
CA ASP A 71 37.67 -95.52 2.28
C ASP A 71 38.91 -96.28 1.79
N ASN A 72 39.50 -96.97 2.77
CA ASN A 72 39.90 -98.37 2.80
C ASN A 72 41.25 -98.83 2.20
N ASN A 73 42.06 -99.31 3.17
CA ASN A 73 42.77 -100.59 3.22
C ASN A 73 44.19 -100.76 2.61
N ALA A 74 45.06 -101.19 3.53
CA ALA A 74 45.99 -102.31 3.45
C ALA A 74 47.20 -102.25 2.51
N GLY A 75 48.38 -102.35 3.12
CA GLY A 75 49.56 -102.92 2.46
C GLY A 75 50.89 -102.56 3.12
N THR A 76 51.33 -103.42 4.04
CA THR A 76 52.71 -103.94 4.20
C THR A 76 53.89 -102.99 3.91
N ALA A 77 54.59 -102.48 4.93
CA ALA A 77 55.65 -103.15 5.72
C ALA A 77 56.99 -103.26 4.99
N GLU A 78 58.00 -102.58 5.56
CA GLU A 78 59.44 -102.89 5.69
C GLU A 78 60.14 -101.57 6.10
N GLY A 79 61.04 -101.45 7.07
CA GLY A 79 61.62 -102.38 8.00
C GLY A 79 62.53 -101.62 9.00
N SER A 80 62.37 -101.94 10.28
CA SER A 80 63.34 -102.03 11.39
C SER A 80 64.56 -101.10 11.50
N SER A 81 64.62 -100.36 12.62
CA SER A 81 65.67 -100.55 13.65
C SER A 81 65.26 -99.95 15.01
N PHE A 82 65.21 -100.80 16.04
CA PHE A 82 65.03 -100.52 17.48
C PHE A 82 66.38 -100.05 18.12
N PRO A 83 66.51 -99.88 19.46
CA PRO A 83 65.77 -99.02 20.41
C PRO A 83 66.73 -98.28 21.39
N SER A 84 66.21 -97.42 22.28
CA SER A 84 66.65 -97.40 23.69
C SER A 84 65.67 -96.71 24.62
N THR A 85 65.44 -97.41 25.72
CA THR A 85 64.59 -97.18 26.89
C THR A 85 64.99 -95.99 27.75
N ALA A 86 64.00 -95.29 28.33
CA ALA A 86 64.03 -94.88 29.73
C ALA A 86 62.60 -94.66 30.25
N SER A 87 62.29 -95.38 31.33
CA SER A 87 61.03 -95.34 32.08
C SER A 87 61.03 -94.22 33.13
N ALA A 88 59.84 -94.01 33.73
CA ALA A 88 59.52 -93.30 34.97
C ALA A 88 59.18 -91.80 34.77
N THR A 89 58.07 -91.23 35.28
CA THR A 89 57.21 -91.51 36.43
C THR A 89 55.91 -90.69 36.24
N PRO A 90 54.74 -91.07 36.80
CA PRO A 90 53.55 -90.22 36.75
C PRO A 90 53.74 -89.04 37.71
N GLU A 91 53.76 -87.82 37.18
CA GLU A 91 53.66 -86.62 38.03
C GLU A 91 52.24 -86.51 38.56
N VAL A 92 52.17 -86.73 39.87
CA VAL A 92 51.08 -86.38 40.77
C VAL A 92 50.81 -84.88 40.60
N GLY A 93 49.54 -84.52 40.36
CA GLY A 93 49.14 -83.13 40.23
C GLY A 93 49.49 -82.32 41.48
N GLU A 94 50.24 -81.23 41.30
CA GLU A 94 50.16 -80.07 42.18
C GLU A 94 48.78 -79.42 42.00
N GLY A 95 47.79 -79.94 42.72
CA GLY A 95 46.56 -79.21 42.98
C GLY A 95 46.90 -77.94 43.77
N ARG A 96 46.47 -76.78 43.26
CA ARG A 96 46.64 -75.47 43.90
C ARG A 96 46.07 -75.51 45.33
N SER A 97 46.59 -74.66 46.22
CA SER A 97 46.06 -74.61 47.59
C SER A 97 44.60 -74.10 47.60
N PRO A 98 43.73 -74.60 48.50
CA PRO A 98 42.34 -74.15 48.56
C PRO A 98 42.16 -72.63 48.74
N PHE A 99 43.13 -71.95 49.36
CA PHE A 99 43.14 -70.49 49.51
C PHE A 99 43.42 -69.76 48.18
N ALA A 100 44.39 -70.24 47.39
CA ALA A 100 44.71 -69.66 46.08
C ALA A 100 43.56 -69.89 45.08
N GLU A 101 42.90 -71.06 45.13
CA GLU A 101 41.72 -71.35 44.32
C GLU A 101 40.53 -70.45 44.68
N ALA A 102 40.31 -70.18 45.98
CA ALA A 102 39.28 -69.24 46.42
C ALA A 102 39.54 -67.81 45.93
N GLN A 103 40.80 -67.35 46.00
CA GLN A 103 41.19 -66.02 45.51
C GLN A 103 41.03 -65.89 43.99
N GLU A 104 41.44 -66.89 43.23
CA GLU A 104 41.25 -66.95 41.77
C GLU A 104 39.76 -67.00 41.39
N SER A 105 38.95 -67.73 42.17
CA SER A 105 37.49 -67.77 41.95
C SER A 105 36.83 -66.41 42.20
N ALA A 106 37.34 -65.63 43.17
CA ALA A 106 36.88 -64.27 43.43
C ALA A 106 37.25 -63.32 42.29
N LEU A 107 38.51 -63.33 41.84
CA LEU A 107 38.97 -62.52 40.71
C LEU A 107 38.23 -62.87 39.41
N ARG A 108 37.94 -64.16 39.18
CA ARG A 108 37.13 -64.59 38.04
C ARG A 108 35.72 -63.99 38.10
N ARG A 109 35.08 -64.04 39.26
CA ARG A 109 33.74 -63.48 39.46
C ARG A 109 33.75 -61.96 39.23
N GLU A 110 34.75 -61.27 39.75
CA GLU A 110 34.94 -59.83 39.52
C GLU A 110 35.14 -59.50 38.03
N ALA A 111 36.00 -60.23 37.33
CA ALA A 111 36.19 -60.08 35.88
C ALA A 111 34.87 -60.29 35.11
N GLN A 112 34.06 -61.27 35.49
CA GLN A 112 32.74 -61.54 34.88
C GLN A 112 31.73 -60.42 35.15
N GLU A 113 31.75 -59.83 36.35
CA GLU A 113 30.87 -58.72 36.72
C GLU A 113 31.20 -57.46 35.90
N ILE A 114 32.48 -57.12 35.76
CA ILE A 114 32.92 -55.99 34.93
C ILE A 114 32.63 -56.26 33.46
N LEU A 115 32.87 -57.49 32.97
CA LEU A 115 32.51 -57.88 31.61
C LEU A 115 30.99 -57.74 31.36
N GLN A 116 30.14 -58.11 32.32
CA GLN A 116 28.70 -57.91 32.19
C GLN A 116 28.34 -56.42 32.11
N ALA A 117 28.97 -55.57 32.92
CA ALA A 117 28.78 -54.12 32.84
C ALA A 117 29.23 -53.56 31.48
N LEU A 118 30.38 -54.02 30.98
CA LEU A 118 30.93 -53.66 29.67
C LEU A 118 29.97 -54.04 28.54
N LEU A 119 29.48 -55.29 28.52
CA LEU A 119 28.53 -55.77 27.50
C LEU A 119 27.20 -55.02 27.56
N SER A 120 26.71 -54.71 28.77
CA SER A 120 25.49 -53.90 28.94
C SER A 120 25.68 -52.52 28.32
N LYS A 121 26.74 -51.80 28.66
CA LYS A 121 27.03 -50.45 28.12
C LYS A 121 27.28 -50.48 26.62
N GLN A 122 28.03 -51.49 26.14
CA GLN A 122 28.24 -51.71 24.72
C GLN A 122 26.90 -51.83 24.01
N SER A 123 26.01 -52.70 24.48
CA SER A 123 24.71 -52.93 23.84
C SER A 123 23.84 -51.66 23.80
N THR A 124 23.86 -50.86 24.87
CA THR A 124 23.14 -49.57 24.91
C THR A 124 23.72 -48.58 23.91
N LEU A 125 25.04 -48.39 23.91
CA LEU A 125 25.70 -47.44 23.01
C LEU A 125 25.64 -47.88 21.54
N GLU A 126 25.70 -49.18 21.28
CA GLU A 126 25.53 -49.77 19.95
C GLU A 126 24.11 -49.52 19.41
N ALA A 127 23.09 -49.71 20.25
CA ALA A 127 21.70 -49.41 19.90
C ALA A 127 21.48 -47.91 19.59
N LEU A 128 22.32 -47.03 20.16
CA LEU A 128 22.34 -45.59 19.89
C LEU A 128 23.32 -45.19 18.78
N GLY A 129 23.93 -46.16 18.08
CA GLY A 129 24.79 -45.91 16.93
C GLY A 129 26.23 -45.52 17.22
N ALA A 130 26.76 -45.80 18.42
CA ALA A 130 28.11 -45.36 18.85
C ALA A 130 29.24 -45.80 17.93
N ALA A 131 29.07 -46.92 17.22
CA ALA A 131 29.99 -47.37 16.19
C ALA A 131 30.19 -46.33 15.06
N ARG A 132 29.21 -45.46 14.80
CA ARG A 132 29.28 -44.43 13.75
C ARG A 132 29.69 -43.07 14.31
N TRP A 133 29.02 -42.56 15.34
CA TRP A 133 29.25 -41.20 15.83
C TRP A 133 30.43 -41.08 16.81
N ALA A 134 30.93 -42.21 17.33
CA ALA A 134 32.11 -42.30 18.20
C ALA A 134 33.06 -43.41 17.75
N GLU A 135 33.16 -43.65 16.43
CA GLU A 135 33.91 -44.76 15.81
C GLU A 135 35.24 -45.08 16.52
N THR A 136 36.12 -44.08 16.66
CA THR A 136 37.45 -44.27 17.29
C THR A 136 37.34 -44.73 18.73
N THR A 137 36.67 -43.97 19.59
CA THR A 137 36.60 -44.25 21.04
C THR A 137 35.82 -45.53 21.33
N TYR A 138 34.77 -45.81 20.54
CA TYR A 138 33.98 -47.03 20.66
C TYR A 138 34.82 -48.26 20.29
N ARG A 139 35.57 -48.20 19.18
CA ARG A 139 36.49 -49.26 18.77
C ARG A 139 37.61 -49.48 19.79
N ASP A 140 38.20 -48.41 20.34
CA ASP A 140 39.24 -48.52 21.36
C ASP A 140 38.72 -49.22 22.63
N ALA A 141 37.45 -49.03 22.99
CA ALA A 141 36.81 -49.75 24.09
C ALA A 141 36.63 -51.25 23.79
N LEU A 142 36.26 -51.59 22.55
CA LEU A 142 36.15 -52.99 22.12
C LEU A 142 37.52 -53.69 22.06
N GLU A 143 38.59 -52.96 21.73
CA GLU A 143 39.95 -53.49 21.77
C GLU A 143 40.37 -53.84 23.21
N GLN A 144 39.99 -53.02 24.21
CA GLN A 144 40.20 -53.38 25.62
C GLN A 144 39.44 -54.63 26.03
N ALA A 145 38.21 -54.82 25.54
CA ALA A 145 37.46 -56.04 25.78
C ALA A 145 38.19 -57.27 25.19
N ALA A 146 38.73 -57.17 23.96
CA ALA A 146 39.49 -58.24 23.34
C ALA A 146 40.81 -58.58 24.07
N LEU A 147 41.49 -57.56 24.63
CA LEU A 147 42.64 -57.76 25.50
C LEU A 147 42.23 -58.48 26.80
N GLY A 148 41.12 -58.07 27.41
CA GLY A 148 40.56 -58.71 28.59
C GLY A 148 40.20 -60.18 28.34
N ASP A 149 39.59 -60.49 27.20
CA ASP A 149 39.26 -61.87 26.79
C ASP A 149 40.50 -62.75 26.62
N THR A 150 41.59 -62.16 26.13
CA THR A 150 42.87 -62.87 25.98
C THR A 150 43.47 -63.20 27.34
N ALA A 151 43.56 -62.22 28.24
CA ALA A 151 44.03 -62.43 29.61
C ALA A 151 43.14 -63.43 30.39
N TYR A 152 41.81 -63.35 30.22
CA TYR A 152 40.86 -64.25 30.87
C TYR A 152 41.06 -65.72 30.42
N ARG A 153 41.31 -65.97 29.13
CA ARG A 153 41.64 -67.32 28.62
C ARG A 153 42.94 -67.87 29.18
N GLU A 154 43.91 -67.00 29.42
CA GLU A 154 45.21 -67.33 30.03
C GLU A 154 45.13 -67.51 31.56
N ARG A 155 43.95 -67.28 32.16
CA ARG A 155 43.70 -67.25 33.62
C ARG A 155 44.40 -66.11 34.36
N ASP A 156 44.87 -65.08 33.65
CA ASP A 156 45.32 -63.83 34.25
C ASP A 156 44.11 -62.92 34.53
N PHE A 157 43.41 -63.23 35.61
CA PHE A 157 42.19 -62.50 35.97
C PHE A 157 42.46 -61.05 36.41
N GLN A 158 43.66 -60.72 36.88
CA GLN A 158 44.00 -59.34 37.25
C GLN A 158 44.14 -58.47 36.01
N GLN A 159 44.84 -58.95 34.99
CA GLN A 159 44.94 -58.24 33.71
C GLN A 159 43.58 -58.19 33.00
N ALA A 160 42.77 -59.26 33.07
CA ALA A 160 41.41 -59.26 32.53
C ALA A 160 40.53 -58.19 33.18
N ILE A 161 40.53 -58.08 34.51
CA ILE A 161 39.83 -57.03 35.27
C ILE A 161 40.27 -55.64 34.80
N ALA A 162 41.58 -55.40 34.74
CA ALA A 162 42.13 -54.10 34.34
C ALA A 162 41.72 -53.70 32.90
N SER A 163 41.81 -54.65 31.97
CA SER A 163 41.41 -54.42 30.57
C SER A 163 39.89 -54.21 30.43
N TYR A 164 39.05 -55.05 31.06
CA TYR A 164 37.61 -54.83 31.03
C TYR A 164 37.21 -53.49 31.67
N GLN A 165 37.83 -53.12 32.80
CA GLN A 165 37.58 -51.84 33.47
C GLN A 165 37.94 -50.65 32.58
N ALA A 166 39.09 -50.71 31.89
CA ALA A 166 39.50 -49.68 30.95
C ALA A 166 38.57 -49.58 29.72
N GLY A 167 37.89 -50.67 29.36
CA GLY A 167 36.82 -50.65 28.36
C GLY A 167 35.54 -49.99 28.89
N VAL A 168 35.14 -50.31 30.13
CA VAL A 168 33.97 -49.70 30.80
C VAL A 168 34.14 -48.19 30.91
N GLU A 169 35.28 -47.71 31.40
CA GLU A 169 35.57 -46.28 31.56
C GLU A 169 35.49 -45.51 30.23
N ARG A 170 35.94 -46.13 29.12
CA ARG A 170 35.83 -45.52 27.78
C ARG A 170 34.38 -45.44 27.31
N LEU A 171 33.58 -46.49 27.53
CA LEU A 171 32.16 -46.49 27.19
C LEU A 171 31.37 -45.50 28.07
N GLU A 172 31.71 -45.39 29.35
CA GLU A 172 31.13 -44.41 30.27
C GLU A 172 31.39 -42.97 29.82
N ALA A 173 32.62 -42.65 29.44
CA ALA A 173 32.95 -41.32 28.91
C ALA A 173 32.14 -40.99 27.63
N LEU A 174 31.83 -41.98 26.80
CA LEU A 174 30.95 -41.80 25.63
C LEU A 174 29.51 -41.55 26.03
N GLU A 175 29.00 -42.30 27.01
CA GLU A 175 27.65 -42.14 27.56
C GLU A 175 27.48 -40.75 28.21
N GLU A 176 28.46 -40.29 28.99
CA GLU A 176 28.47 -38.96 29.62
C GLU A 176 28.52 -37.81 28.59
N GLY A 177 29.24 -38.01 27.49
CA GLY A 177 29.34 -37.03 26.41
C GLY A 177 28.15 -37.00 25.45
N LEU A 178 27.27 -38.00 25.51
CA LEU A 178 26.16 -38.17 24.58
C LEU A 178 25.16 -36.98 24.59
N PRO A 179 24.68 -36.46 25.74
CA PRO A 179 23.75 -35.34 25.75
C PRO A 179 24.28 -34.08 25.04
N GLY A 180 25.57 -33.75 25.24
CA GLY A 180 26.20 -32.61 24.59
C GLY A 180 26.31 -32.76 23.08
N ARG A 181 26.54 -33.99 22.59
CA ARG A 181 26.53 -34.29 21.15
C ARG A 181 25.13 -34.17 20.55
N ILE A 182 24.12 -34.68 21.26
CA ILE A 182 22.71 -34.56 20.87
C ILE A 182 22.30 -33.09 20.77
N ASP A 183 22.64 -32.26 21.76
CA ASP A 183 22.32 -30.82 21.74
C ASP A 183 23.03 -30.09 20.59
N ALA A 184 24.28 -30.43 20.30
CA ALA A 184 25.00 -29.89 19.14
C ALA A 184 24.33 -30.29 17.81
N LEU A 185 23.86 -31.54 17.70
CA LEU A 185 23.11 -32.00 16.52
C LEU A 185 21.78 -31.27 16.39
N PHE A 186 21.03 -31.06 17.46
CA PHE A 186 19.81 -30.26 17.43
C PHE A 186 20.05 -28.81 16.98
N ALA A 187 21.12 -28.19 17.45
CA ALA A 187 21.50 -26.84 17.02
C ALA A 187 21.82 -26.80 15.51
N THR A 188 22.61 -27.75 15.02
CA THR A 188 22.96 -27.81 13.59
C THR A 188 21.78 -28.17 12.69
N LEU A 189 20.88 -29.05 13.13
CA LEU A 189 19.62 -29.34 12.44
C LEU A 189 18.75 -28.09 12.33
N THR A 190 18.59 -27.35 13.43
CA THR A 190 17.83 -26.09 13.44
C THR A 190 18.42 -25.08 12.46
N LEU A 191 19.75 -24.95 12.42
CA LEU A 191 20.43 -24.08 11.46
C LEU A 191 20.20 -24.52 10.00
N ALA A 192 20.25 -25.83 9.71
CA ALA A 192 19.98 -26.35 8.38
C ALA A 192 18.54 -26.09 7.92
N ILE A 193 17.56 -26.26 8.83
CA ILE A 193 16.16 -25.89 8.57
C ILE A 193 16.06 -24.40 8.26
N GLU A 194 16.61 -23.52 9.10
CA GLU A 194 16.55 -22.07 8.88
C GLU A 194 17.28 -21.61 7.61
N ALA A 195 18.32 -22.34 7.20
CA ALA A 195 19.05 -22.10 5.96
C ALA A 195 18.27 -22.56 4.72
N GLY A 196 17.28 -23.45 4.85
CA GLY A 196 16.63 -24.12 3.73
C GLY A 196 17.49 -25.22 3.11
N ASP A 197 18.44 -25.79 3.86
CA ASP A 197 19.28 -26.90 3.38
C ASP A 197 18.64 -28.24 3.75
N LEU A 198 17.78 -28.72 2.85
CA LEU A 198 17.04 -29.97 3.04
C LEU A 198 17.97 -31.19 3.21
N LEU A 199 19.06 -31.25 2.46
CA LEU A 199 19.98 -32.39 2.51
C LEU A 199 20.72 -32.42 3.84
N ALA A 200 21.25 -31.28 4.30
CA ALA A 200 21.89 -31.20 5.60
C ALA A 200 20.90 -31.46 6.74
N ALA A 201 19.67 -30.94 6.64
CA ALA A 201 18.64 -31.15 7.66
C ALA A 201 18.23 -32.64 7.75
N GLN A 202 18.02 -33.31 6.62
CA GLN A 202 17.69 -34.74 6.61
C GLN A 202 18.84 -35.60 7.17
N ALA A 203 20.09 -35.27 6.84
CA ALA A 203 21.26 -35.98 7.37
C ALA A 203 21.32 -35.88 8.90
N ARG A 204 21.17 -34.66 9.46
CA ARG A 204 21.18 -34.44 10.92
C ARG A 204 19.99 -35.07 11.63
N LEU A 205 18.81 -35.06 11.01
CA LEU A 205 17.62 -35.73 11.56
C LEU A 205 17.83 -37.25 11.64
N ASN A 206 18.40 -37.86 10.62
CA ASN A 206 18.70 -39.30 10.62
C ASN A 206 19.72 -39.68 11.72
N GLU A 207 20.75 -38.85 11.92
CA GLU A 207 21.71 -39.02 13.02
C GLU A 207 21.02 -38.92 14.39
N LEU A 208 20.14 -37.93 14.58
CA LEU A 208 19.38 -37.76 15.83
C LEU A 208 18.40 -38.90 16.10
N ALA A 209 17.71 -39.39 15.07
CA ALA A 209 16.75 -40.49 15.20
C ALA A 209 17.42 -41.79 15.67
N GLU A 210 18.69 -41.99 15.32
CA GLU A 210 19.48 -43.12 15.81
C GLU A 210 20.09 -42.86 17.20
N MET A 211 20.64 -41.67 17.44
CA MET A 211 21.31 -41.33 18.69
C MET A 211 20.37 -41.08 19.88
N ALA A 212 19.14 -40.64 19.61
CA ALA A 212 18.18 -40.22 20.62
C ALA A 212 16.74 -40.61 20.25
N PRO A 213 16.44 -41.91 20.02
CA PRO A 213 15.16 -42.38 19.50
C PRO A 213 13.96 -42.08 20.41
N THR A 214 14.21 -41.79 21.68
CA THR A 214 13.18 -41.47 22.69
C THR A 214 13.11 -39.98 23.03
N ASP A 215 13.95 -39.11 22.45
CA ASP A 215 13.92 -37.67 22.71
C ASP A 215 12.77 -37.03 21.92
N SER A 216 11.83 -36.40 22.62
CA SER A 216 10.63 -35.84 22.01
C SER A 216 10.92 -34.72 21.01
N ARG A 217 12.06 -34.02 21.15
CA ARG A 217 12.48 -32.93 20.24
C ARG A 217 12.72 -33.42 18.81
N VAL A 218 13.00 -34.72 18.63
CA VAL A 218 13.18 -35.32 17.31
C VAL A 218 11.88 -35.26 16.51
N PHE A 219 10.71 -35.48 17.15
CA PHE A 219 9.42 -35.42 16.46
C PHE A 219 9.11 -34.00 15.97
N ASP A 220 9.26 -32.99 16.84
CA ASP A 220 9.02 -31.59 16.48
C ASP A 220 9.87 -31.14 15.29
N LEU A 221 11.15 -31.51 15.27
CA LEU A 221 12.05 -31.16 14.17
C LEU A 221 11.83 -32.03 12.94
N SER A 222 11.39 -33.28 13.08
CA SER A 222 11.00 -34.14 11.95
C SER A 222 9.84 -33.54 11.16
N ASP A 223 8.84 -33.00 11.85
CA ASP A 223 7.72 -32.31 11.20
C ASP A 223 8.21 -31.08 10.43
N ARG A 224 9.12 -30.31 11.01
CA ARG A 224 9.72 -29.14 10.35
C ARG A 224 10.57 -29.50 9.14
N VAL A 225 11.39 -30.55 9.20
CA VAL A 225 12.15 -31.05 8.03
C VAL A 225 11.20 -31.53 6.94
N SER A 226 10.10 -32.19 7.31
CA SER A 226 9.08 -32.66 6.37
C SER A 226 8.34 -31.51 5.66
N ALA A 227 8.14 -30.38 6.34
CA ALA A 227 7.56 -29.16 5.77
C ALA A 227 8.55 -28.33 4.94
N LEU A 228 9.86 -28.52 5.13
CA LEU A 228 10.91 -27.70 4.54
C LEU A 228 10.88 -27.59 3.00
N PRO A 229 10.57 -28.65 2.22
CA PRO A 229 10.44 -28.53 0.76
C PRO A 229 9.38 -27.51 0.34
N GLN A 230 8.25 -27.46 1.06
CA GLN A 230 7.18 -26.50 0.79
C GLN A 230 7.62 -25.07 1.17
N VAL A 231 8.35 -24.91 2.28
CA VAL A 231 8.90 -23.62 2.70
C VAL A 231 9.87 -23.08 1.64
N ILE A 232 10.80 -23.90 1.17
CA ILE A 232 11.79 -23.54 0.14
C ILE A 232 11.06 -23.09 -1.14
N GLY A 233 10.19 -23.95 -1.69
CA GLY A 233 9.47 -23.63 -2.92
C GLY A 233 8.59 -22.38 -2.81
N SER A 234 7.97 -22.16 -1.65
CA SER A 234 7.16 -20.96 -1.40
C SER A 234 8.02 -19.70 -1.31
N LEU A 235 9.20 -19.76 -0.69
CA LEU A 235 10.11 -18.62 -0.61
C LEU A 235 10.76 -18.30 -1.97
N GLU A 236 11.06 -19.32 -2.78
CA GLU A 236 11.54 -19.14 -4.16
C GLU A 236 10.47 -18.50 -5.04
N ALA A 237 9.22 -18.98 -4.97
CA ALA A 237 8.10 -18.38 -5.67
C ALA A 237 7.85 -16.92 -5.23
N ALA A 238 8.01 -16.63 -3.92
CA ALA A 238 7.94 -15.27 -3.42
C ALA A 238 9.04 -14.37 -4.00
N ALA A 239 10.28 -14.88 -4.07
CA ALA A 239 11.41 -14.14 -4.64
C ALA A 239 11.25 -13.89 -6.15
N LEU A 240 10.68 -14.84 -6.90
CA LEU A 240 10.39 -14.66 -8.32
C LEU A 240 9.34 -13.55 -8.54
N ALA A 241 8.24 -13.58 -7.77
CA ALA A 241 7.22 -12.54 -7.84
C ALA A 241 7.75 -11.15 -7.42
N GLU A 242 8.62 -11.09 -6.41
CA GLU A 242 9.31 -9.87 -5.99
C GLU A 242 10.20 -9.30 -7.12
N ALA A 243 10.93 -10.15 -7.84
CA ALA A 243 11.75 -9.73 -8.99
C ALA A 243 10.90 -9.13 -10.13
N GLU A 244 9.63 -9.53 -10.25
CA GLU A 244 8.65 -8.98 -11.18
C GLU A 244 7.91 -7.75 -10.63
N ASN A 245 8.24 -7.30 -9.42
CA ASN A 245 7.53 -6.26 -8.65
C ASN A 245 6.06 -6.60 -8.32
N ASP A 246 5.67 -7.87 -8.40
CA ASP A 246 4.37 -8.35 -7.92
C ASP A 246 4.45 -8.69 -6.43
N TYR A 247 4.52 -7.65 -5.60
CA TYR A 247 4.60 -7.79 -4.15
C TYR A 247 3.34 -8.43 -3.55
N ALA A 248 2.19 -8.36 -4.22
CA ALA A 248 0.96 -9.01 -3.73
C ALA A 248 1.11 -10.54 -3.80
N THR A 249 1.57 -11.05 -4.95
CA THR A 249 1.87 -12.47 -5.12
C THR A 249 3.04 -12.90 -4.25
N ALA A 250 4.08 -12.06 -4.11
CA ALA A 250 5.22 -12.36 -3.22
C ALA A 250 4.79 -12.53 -1.75
N VAL A 251 3.96 -11.62 -1.22
CA VAL A 251 3.41 -11.72 0.14
C VAL A 251 2.57 -12.99 0.31
N ASN A 252 1.76 -13.36 -0.68
CA ASN A 252 0.95 -14.57 -0.60
C ASN A 252 1.81 -15.84 -0.54
N ASN A 253 2.85 -15.94 -1.36
CA ASN A 253 3.78 -17.07 -1.32
C ASN A 253 4.58 -17.12 0.00
N ALA A 254 5.04 -15.96 0.51
CA ALA A 254 5.70 -15.92 1.82
C ALA A 254 4.76 -16.33 2.97
N LYS A 255 3.45 -16.04 2.88
CA LYS A 255 2.46 -16.56 3.83
C LYS A 255 2.37 -18.08 3.79
N LEU A 256 2.35 -18.68 2.59
CA LEU A 256 2.35 -20.14 2.45
C LEU A 256 3.60 -20.76 3.11
N ALA A 257 4.76 -20.14 2.96
CA ALA A 257 5.99 -20.57 3.65
C ALA A 257 5.81 -20.56 5.19
N THR A 258 5.25 -19.47 5.75
CA THR A 258 5.00 -19.39 7.20
C THR A 258 3.87 -20.29 7.71
N GLN A 259 2.96 -20.73 6.83
CA GLN A 259 1.92 -21.70 7.17
C GLN A 259 2.48 -23.12 7.17
N ALA A 260 3.43 -23.42 6.28
CA ALA A 260 4.10 -24.71 6.21
C ALA A 260 4.98 -24.98 7.45
N ASP A 261 5.79 -23.99 7.86
CA ASP A 261 6.51 -24.02 9.15
C ASP A 261 6.28 -22.71 9.93
N PRO A 262 5.33 -22.71 10.88
CA PRO A 262 5.06 -21.56 11.74
C PRO A 262 6.21 -21.14 12.65
N PHE A 263 7.27 -21.92 12.80
CA PHE A 263 8.44 -21.57 13.61
C PHE A 263 9.62 -21.07 12.78
N HIS A 264 9.56 -21.16 11.45
CA HIS A 264 10.66 -20.75 10.57
C HIS A 264 10.89 -19.23 10.59
N LEU A 265 12.02 -18.81 11.15
CA LEU A 265 12.35 -17.40 11.37
C LEU A 265 12.64 -16.66 10.07
N ARG A 266 13.37 -17.29 9.14
CA ARG A 266 13.64 -16.71 7.82
C ARG A 266 12.35 -16.43 7.05
N ALA A 267 11.39 -17.37 7.04
CA ALA A 267 10.12 -17.19 6.34
C ALA A 267 9.30 -16.02 6.92
N LYS A 268 9.22 -15.93 8.26
CA LYS A 268 8.55 -14.80 8.94
C LYS A 268 9.18 -13.46 8.60
N ARG A 269 10.51 -13.38 8.61
CA ARG A 269 11.24 -12.16 8.24
C ARG A 269 10.95 -11.76 6.80
N ARG A 270 11.02 -12.69 5.85
CA ARG A 270 10.69 -12.42 4.44
C ARG A 270 9.25 -11.94 4.26
N LEU A 271 8.29 -12.54 4.95
CA LEU A 271 6.90 -12.07 4.92
C LEU A 271 6.79 -10.61 5.39
N SER A 272 7.44 -10.27 6.51
CA SER A 272 7.44 -8.89 7.03
C SER A 272 8.06 -7.89 6.05
N GLU A 273 9.22 -8.23 5.47
CA GLU A 273 9.90 -7.38 4.48
C GLU A 273 9.02 -7.13 3.24
N LEU A 274 8.39 -8.18 2.72
CA LEU A 274 7.51 -8.09 1.55
C LEU A 274 6.21 -7.33 1.85
N GLN A 275 5.67 -7.42 3.06
CA GLN A 275 4.49 -6.64 3.47
C GLN A 275 4.80 -5.14 3.53
N VAL A 276 5.98 -4.76 4.01
CA VAL A 276 6.44 -3.37 3.99
C VAL A 276 6.59 -2.89 2.55
N ALA A 277 7.23 -3.68 1.69
CA ALA A 277 7.40 -3.32 0.27
C ALA A 277 6.05 -3.18 -0.47
N LEU A 278 5.10 -4.09 -0.24
CA LEU A 278 3.74 -3.99 -0.80
C LEU A 278 3.02 -2.73 -0.34
N THR A 279 3.15 -2.37 0.94
CA THR A 279 2.55 -1.16 1.50
C THR A 279 3.13 0.08 0.84
N GLN A 280 4.46 0.14 0.67
CA GLN A 280 5.14 1.22 -0.02
C GLN A 280 4.71 1.32 -1.49
N GLN A 281 4.62 0.20 -2.21
CA GLN A 281 4.17 0.18 -3.60
C GLN A 281 2.75 0.74 -3.73
N ARG A 282 1.83 0.31 -2.86
CA ARG A 282 0.45 0.80 -2.84
C ARG A 282 0.35 2.27 -2.49
N PHE A 283 1.17 2.74 -1.55
CA PHE A 283 1.25 4.15 -1.19
C PHE A 283 1.66 4.99 -2.39
N THR A 284 2.75 4.61 -3.06
CA THR A 284 3.23 5.30 -4.27
C THR A 284 2.17 5.29 -5.37
N ALA A 285 1.53 4.14 -5.63
CA ALA A 285 0.48 4.03 -6.64
C ALA A 285 -0.73 4.93 -6.34
N ALA A 286 -1.18 4.99 -5.08
CA ALA A 286 -2.26 5.87 -4.65
C ALA A 286 -1.88 7.35 -4.82
N MET A 287 -0.67 7.76 -4.42
CA MET A 287 -0.19 9.13 -4.63
C MET A 287 -0.14 9.49 -6.12
N THR A 288 0.40 8.61 -6.97
CA THR A 288 0.43 8.82 -8.43
C THR A 288 -0.97 8.93 -9.02
N ALA A 289 -1.90 8.05 -8.63
CA ALA A 289 -3.29 8.11 -9.08
C ALA A 289 -4.00 9.39 -8.61
N GLY A 290 -3.71 9.86 -7.40
CA GLY A 290 -4.24 11.12 -6.86
C GLY A 290 -3.79 12.33 -7.66
N TYR A 291 -2.49 12.44 -7.96
CA TYR A 291 -1.97 13.52 -8.80
C TYR A 291 -2.48 13.46 -10.25
N ALA A 292 -2.63 12.26 -10.82
CA ALA A 292 -3.20 12.10 -12.15
C ALA A 292 -4.67 12.55 -12.21
N ALA A 293 -5.45 12.27 -11.17
CA ALA A 293 -6.82 12.74 -11.03
C ALA A 293 -6.89 14.27 -10.80
N LEU A 294 -5.98 14.81 -9.98
CA LEU A 294 -5.88 16.26 -9.73
C LEU A 294 -5.58 17.03 -11.03
N ALA A 295 -4.66 16.53 -11.85
CA ALA A 295 -4.32 17.12 -13.15
C ALA A 295 -5.50 17.15 -14.13
N GLN A 296 -6.48 16.26 -13.96
CA GLN A 296 -7.71 16.19 -14.77
C GLN A 296 -8.89 16.92 -14.11
N ALA A 297 -8.66 17.66 -13.02
CA ALA A 297 -9.69 18.29 -12.19
C ALA A 297 -10.74 17.30 -11.63
N GLU A 298 -10.41 16.00 -11.53
CA GLU A 298 -11.24 14.97 -10.89
C GLU A 298 -11.07 15.03 -9.37
N PHE A 299 -11.49 16.15 -8.75
CA PHE A 299 -11.15 16.46 -7.35
C PHE A 299 -11.60 15.41 -6.32
N GLU A 300 -12.80 14.83 -6.45
CA GLU A 300 -13.24 13.79 -5.51
C GLU A 300 -12.40 12.52 -5.63
N ARG A 301 -12.07 12.12 -6.86
CA ARG A 301 -11.20 10.95 -7.08
C ARG A 301 -9.78 11.20 -6.55
N ALA A 302 -9.23 12.40 -6.78
CA ALA A 302 -7.93 12.78 -6.26
C ALA A 302 -7.90 12.70 -4.73
N LYS A 303 -8.95 13.22 -4.07
CA LYS A 303 -9.12 13.17 -2.62
C LYS A 303 -9.15 11.72 -2.11
N ASP A 304 -9.98 10.87 -2.71
CA ASP A 304 -10.07 9.45 -2.33
C ASP A 304 -8.72 8.73 -2.40
N GLN A 305 -7.92 9.01 -3.44
CA GLN A 305 -6.60 8.42 -3.61
C GLN A 305 -5.58 8.93 -2.57
N PHE A 306 -5.54 10.24 -2.31
CA PHE A 306 -4.65 10.80 -1.27
C PHE A 306 -5.05 10.31 0.13
N GLU A 307 -6.35 10.20 0.44
CA GLU A 307 -6.79 9.61 1.70
C GLU A 307 -6.44 8.11 1.80
N ALA A 308 -6.53 7.36 0.70
CA ALA A 308 -6.08 5.97 0.67
C ALA A 308 -4.58 5.85 0.96
N ALA A 309 -3.75 6.74 0.37
CA ALA A 309 -2.32 6.82 0.68
C ALA A 309 -2.07 7.13 2.16
N ALA A 310 -2.80 8.09 2.73
CA ALA A 310 -2.69 8.44 4.16
C ALA A 310 -3.04 7.27 5.11
N ARG A 311 -4.00 6.42 4.72
CA ARG A 311 -4.36 5.20 5.49
C ARG A 311 -3.29 4.11 5.40
N LEU A 312 -2.58 4.02 4.29
CA LEU A 312 -1.49 3.04 4.09
C LEU A 312 -0.25 3.40 4.92
N GLN A 313 0.06 4.69 5.03
CA GLN A 313 1.20 5.17 5.82
C GLN A 313 0.81 6.35 6.73
N PRO A 314 0.25 6.05 7.91
CA PRO A 314 -0.13 7.08 8.87
C PRO A 314 1.08 7.94 9.29
N GLY A 315 0.92 9.25 9.26
CA GLY A 315 1.97 10.22 9.63
C GLY A 315 2.92 10.63 8.50
N ALA A 316 2.78 10.07 7.30
CA ALA A 316 3.47 10.55 6.10
C ALA A 316 3.00 11.99 5.76
N PRO A 317 3.92 12.95 5.52
CA PRO A 317 3.53 14.33 5.21
C PRO A 317 2.93 14.49 3.80
N GLU A 318 3.32 13.64 2.84
CA GLU A 318 3.01 13.80 1.42
C GLU A 318 1.50 13.81 1.12
N PRO A 319 0.67 12.88 1.65
CA PRO A 319 -0.77 12.91 1.41
C PRO A 319 -1.44 14.18 1.96
N SER A 320 -0.97 14.67 3.11
CA SER A 320 -1.53 15.89 3.73
C SER A 320 -1.21 17.14 2.91
N ALA A 321 0.01 17.23 2.37
CA ALA A 321 0.39 18.32 1.46
C ALA A 321 -0.41 18.25 0.14
N ALA A 322 -0.57 17.06 -0.43
CA ALA A 322 -1.34 16.86 -1.65
C ALA A 322 -2.84 17.19 -1.48
N LEU A 323 -3.43 16.89 -0.31
CA LEU A 323 -4.80 17.31 0.02
C LEU A 323 -4.93 18.83 0.12
N ALA A 324 -3.93 19.53 0.67
CA ALA A 324 -3.94 21.00 0.71
C ALA A 324 -3.84 21.60 -0.71
N GLU A 325 -2.96 21.05 -1.55
CA GLU A 325 -2.83 21.44 -2.96
C GLU A 325 -4.14 21.20 -3.74
N LEU A 326 -4.81 20.08 -3.49
CA LEU A 326 -6.13 19.76 -4.07
C LEU A 326 -7.17 20.82 -3.72
N GLU A 327 -7.28 21.22 -2.45
CA GLU A 327 -8.24 22.23 -2.03
C GLU A 327 -7.94 23.61 -2.64
N GLN A 328 -6.65 23.95 -2.79
CA GLN A 328 -6.25 25.16 -3.52
C GLN A 328 -6.67 25.09 -5.00
N ALA A 329 -6.41 23.98 -5.68
CA ALA A 329 -6.78 23.78 -7.07
C ALA A 329 -8.31 23.81 -7.28
N ARG A 330 -9.07 23.19 -6.37
CA ARG A 330 -10.54 23.21 -6.35
C ARG A 330 -11.06 24.64 -6.21
N THR A 331 -10.48 25.41 -5.30
CA THR A 331 -10.84 26.82 -5.09
C THR A 331 -10.58 27.63 -6.35
N GLN A 332 -9.42 27.46 -6.98
CA GLN A 332 -9.06 28.14 -8.22
C GLN A 332 -10.00 27.77 -9.38
N ALA A 333 -10.32 26.48 -9.56
CA ALA A 333 -11.25 26.03 -10.59
C ALA A 333 -12.67 26.61 -10.38
N ARG A 334 -13.13 26.68 -9.13
CA ARG A 334 -14.40 27.32 -8.79
C ARG A 334 -14.42 28.80 -9.15
N LEU A 335 -13.36 29.54 -8.81
CA LEU A 335 -13.23 30.96 -9.15
C LEU A 335 -13.23 31.20 -10.66
N LEU A 336 -12.51 30.37 -11.43
CA LEU A 336 -12.53 30.42 -12.89
C LEU A 336 -13.92 30.17 -13.46
N SER A 337 -14.62 29.14 -12.95
CA SER A 337 -15.99 28.84 -13.38
C SER A 337 -16.96 29.99 -13.09
N ILE A 338 -16.89 30.58 -11.88
CA ILE A 338 -17.70 31.75 -11.53
C ILE A 338 -17.42 32.91 -12.47
N ARG A 339 -16.14 33.17 -12.77
CA ARG A 339 -15.74 34.23 -13.71
C ARG A 339 -16.36 34.03 -15.09
N GLU A 340 -16.23 32.84 -15.67
CA GLU A 340 -16.80 32.53 -16.99
C GLU A 340 -18.33 32.70 -17.01
N GLN A 341 -19.02 32.28 -15.95
CA GLN A 341 -20.46 32.44 -15.81
C GLN A 341 -20.85 33.92 -15.69
N ALA A 342 -20.10 34.71 -14.91
CA ALA A 342 -20.35 36.14 -14.73
C ALA A 342 -20.13 36.91 -16.04
N GLU A 343 -19.05 36.60 -16.76
CA GLU A 343 -18.76 37.19 -18.08
C GLU A 343 -19.85 36.83 -19.10
N ARG A 344 -20.36 35.59 -19.10
CA ARG A 344 -21.49 35.19 -19.94
C ARG A 344 -22.78 35.92 -19.58
N ALA A 345 -23.10 36.03 -18.28
CA ALA A 345 -24.27 36.78 -17.82
C ALA A 345 -24.19 38.26 -18.24
N ALA A 346 -23.02 38.88 -18.14
CA ALA A 346 -22.78 40.23 -18.62
C ALA A 346 -22.95 40.37 -20.15
N GLN A 347 -22.46 39.40 -20.94
CA GLN A 347 -22.65 39.38 -22.40
C GLN A 347 -24.12 39.24 -22.80
N GLU A 348 -24.90 38.49 -22.02
CA GLU A 348 -26.35 38.31 -22.20
C GLU A 348 -27.17 39.48 -21.60
N GLU A 349 -26.52 40.53 -21.11
CA GLU A 349 -27.11 41.69 -20.44
C GLU A 349 -27.93 41.34 -19.19
N ARG A 350 -27.64 40.19 -18.55
CA ARG A 350 -28.18 39.78 -17.25
C ARG A 350 -27.32 40.38 -16.13
N TRP A 351 -27.37 41.70 -16.02
CA TRP A 351 -26.44 42.47 -15.18
C TRP A 351 -26.55 42.16 -13.68
N GLN A 352 -27.77 41.99 -13.17
CA GLN A 352 -28.02 41.58 -11.78
C GLN A 352 -27.38 40.20 -11.48
N ASP A 353 -27.58 39.22 -12.36
CA ASP A 353 -26.98 37.88 -12.22
C ASP A 353 -25.45 37.95 -12.25
N ALA A 354 -24.87 38.77 -13.13
CA ALA A 354 -23.42 38.96 -13.20
C ALA A 354 -22.86 39.55 -11.90
N ILE A 355 -23.53 40.55 -11.30
CA ILE A 355 -23.15 41.13 -10.01
C ILE A 355 -23.24 40.07 -8.90
N ALA A 356 -24.30 39.26 -8.87
CA ALA A 356 -24.44 38.17 -7.92
C ALA A 356 -23.26 37.18 -8.02
N LEU A 357 -22.90 36.75 -9.22
CA LEU A 357 -21.77 35.85 -9.46
C LEU A 357 -20.42 36.48 -9.06
N PHE A 358 -20.19 37.77 -9.34
CA PHE A 358 -18.98 38.44 -8.86
C PHE A 358 -18.93 38.53 -7.32
N ASN A 359 -20.07 38.77 -6.66
CA ASN A 359 -20.15 38.73 -5.20
C ASN A 359 -19.86 37.32 -4.65
N GLU A 360 -20.29 36.25 -5.33
CA GLU A 360 -19.91 34.88 -4.96
C GLU A 360 -18.40 34.66 -5.03
N ALA A 361 -17.72 35.21 -6.04
CA ALA A 361 -16.25 35.16 -6.11
C ALA A 361 -15.60 35.93 -4.95
N LEU A 362 -16.12 37.12 -4.60
CA LEU A 362 -15.61 37.91 -3.46
C LEU A 362 -15.87 37.27 -2.10
N ALA A 363 -16.88 36.41 -1.99
CA ALA A 363 -17.11 35.61 -0.79
C ALA A 363 -16.06 34.50 -0.61
N ILE A 364 -15.38 34.08 -1.69
CA ILE A 364 -14.25 33.15 -1.65
C ILE A 364 -12.97 33.91 -1.32
N ASP A 365 -12.70 35.02 -2.02
CA ASP A 365 -11.58 35.92 -1.73
C ASP A 365 -11.96 37.37 -2.09
N ALA A 366 -12.00 38.22 -1.07
CA ALA A 366 -12.42 39.62 -1.18
C ALA A 366 -11.47 40.50 -2.00
N LEU A 367 -10.23 40.07 -2.24
CA LEU A 367 -9.20 40.85 -2.95
C LEU A 367 -9.16 40.57 -4.46
N ILE A 368 -10.06 39.73 -4.97
CA ILE A 368 -10.08 39.37 -6.38
C ILE A 368 -10.45 40.59 -7.26
N LEU A 369 -9.48 41.02 -8.06
CA LEU A 369 -9.60 42.22 -8.91
C LEU A 369 -10.70 42.09 -9.96
N TYR A 370 -10.77 40.96 -10.68
CA TYR A 370 -11.73 40.80 -11.78
C TYR A 370 -13.19 40.91 -11.31
N ALA A 371 -13.46 40.50 -10.06
CA ALA A 371 -14.80 40.54 -9.48
C ALA A 371 -15.17 41.97 -9.06
N ASN A 372 -14.26 42.67 -8.37
CA ASN A 372 -14.45 44.08 -8.02
C ASN A 372 -14.65 44.96 -9.26
N GLU A 373 -13.82 44.82 -10.28
CA GLU A 373 -13.98 45.55 -11.53
C GLU A 373 -15.24 45.12 -12.30
N GLY A 374 -15.58 43.83 -12.25
CA GLY A 374 -16.79 43.27 -12.85
C GLY A 374 -18.05 43.93 -12.30
N ILE A 375 -18.15 44.06 -10.98
CA ILE A 375 -19.25 44.77 -10.29
C ILE A 375 -19.25 46.24 -10.70
N ALA A 376 -18.10 46.93 -10.65
CA ALA A 376 -18.02 48.34 -11.01
C ALA A 376 -18.51 48.63 -12.44
N ARG A 377 -18.28 47.70 -13.38
CA ARG A 377 -18.79 47.80 -14.76
C ARG A 377 -20.27 47.41 -14.88
N ALA A 378 -20.71 46.38 -14.16
CA ALA A 378 -22.06 45.84 -14.26
C ALA A 378 -23.10 46.68 -13.51
N GLN A 379 -22.73 47.32 -12.40
CA GLN A 379 -23.64 48.10 -11.55
C GLN A 379 -24.41 49.19 -12.31
N PRO A 380 -23.77 50.12 -13.06
CA PRO A 380 -24.52 51.14 -13.80
C PRO A 380 -25.45 50.53 -14.87
N ARG A 381 -25.11 49.35 -15.39
CA ARG A 381 -25.94 48.62 -16.35
C ARG A 381 -27.14 47.97 -15.69
N ALA A 382 -26.96 47.38 -14.51
CA ALA A 382 -28.04 46.82 -13.71
C ALA A 382 -29.02 47.92 -13.27
N ASP A 383 -28.51 49.07 -12.82
CA ASP A 383 -29.34 50.20 -12.42
C ASP A 383 -30.12 50.78 -13.63
N LEU A 384 -29.52 50.82 -14.82
CA LEU A 384 -30.22 51.21 -16.05
C LEU A 384 -31.28 50.18 -16.46
N ASP A 385 -30.97 48.88 -16.38
CA ASP A 385 -31.90 47.78 -16.67
C ASP A 385 -33.16 47.85 -15.81
N GLU A 386 -32.99 48.04 -14.49
CA GLU A 386 -34.10 48.16 -13.53
C GLU A 386 -34.95 49.41 -13.80
N ARG A 387 -34.32 50.55 -14.06
CA ARG A 387 -35.04 51.80 -14.36
C ARG A 387 -35.83 51.70 -15.67
N LEU A 388 -35.30 51.06 -16.70
CA LEU A 388 -36.03 50.84 -17.97
C LEU A 388 -37.21 49.89 -17.78
N ASP A 389 -37.06 48.83 -16.99
CA ASP A 389 -38.17 47.92 -16.68
C ASP A 389 -39.27 48.64 -15.89
N ALA A 390 -38.90 49.48 -14.92
CA ALA A 390 -39.83 50.28 -14.13
C ALA A 390 -40.71 51.22 -14.99
N ILE A 391 -40.19 51.76 -16.10
CA ILE A 391 -41.00 52.60 -17.02
C ILE A 391 -42.18 51.80 -17.58
N VAL A 392 -41.95 50.53 -17.95
CA VAL A 392 -42.94 49.66 -18.56
C VAL A 392 -43.92 49.12 -17.51
N THR A 393 -43.40 48.63 -16.38
CA THR A 393 -44.21 48.02 -15.32
C THR A 393 -45.04 49.06 -14.55
N GLU A 394 -44.51 50.27 -14.36
CA GLU A 394 -45.18 51.36 -13.63
C GLU A 394 -45.82 52.42 -14.54
N LYS A 395 -46.22 52.04 -15.77
CA LYS A 395 -46.75 52.96 -16.81
C LYS A 395 -47.78 54.00 -16.32
N ASN A 396 -48.63 53.64 -15.35
CA ASN A 396 -49.67 54.51 -14.82
C ASN A 396 -49.11 55.72 -14.04
N ARG A 397 -47.88 55.63 -13.52
CA ARG A 397 -47.22 56.70 -12.78
C ARG A 397 -46.69 57.81 -13.69
N LEU A 398 -46.54 57.54 -14.99
CA LEU A 398 -46.05 58.50 -16.00
C LEU A 398 -46.98 59.70 -16.20
N ILE A 399 -48.20 59.68 -15.65
CA ILE A 399 -49.06 60.86 -15.59
C ILE A 399 -48.42 61.99 -14.76
N ASP A 400 -47.62 61.68 -13.72
CA ASP A 400 -46.87 62.68 -12.97
C ASP A 400 -45.72 63.22 -13.84
N ARG A 401 -45.65 64.55 -13.99
CA ARG A 401 -44.66 65.21 -14.85
C ARG A 401 -43.21 64.94 -14.44
N ARG A 402 -42.94 64.72 -13.15
CA ARG A 402 -41.58 64.42 -12.66
C ARG A 402 -41.19 62.99 -13.02
N VAL A 403 -42.10 62.04 -12.86
CA VAL A 403 -41.87 60.64 -13.23
C VAL A 403 -41.68 60.51 -14.74
N LEU A 404 -42.51 61.20 -15.54
CA LEU A 404 -42.33 61.22 -16.99
C LEU A 404 -40.97 61.78 -17.42
N ARG A 405 -40.52 62.89 -16.81
CA ARG A 405 -39.23 63.48 -17.14
C ARG A 405 -38.07 62.51 -16.81
N LEU A 406 -38.13 61.87 -15.65
CA LEU A 406 -37.13 60.86 -15.26
C LEU A 406 -37.13 59.67 -16.22
N ALA A 407 -38.30 59.23 -16.69
CA ALA A 407 -38.41 58.17 -17.69
C ALA A 407 -37.78 58.58 -19.04
N GLN A 408 -38.00 59.83 -19.46
CA GLN A 408 -37.37 60.39 -20.67
C GLN A 408 -35.84 60.48 -20.52
N GLU A 409 -35.34 60.98 -19.38
CA GLU A 409 -33.91 61.03 -19.08
C GLU A 409 -33.26 59.62 -19.06
N THR A 410 -33.97 58.63 -18.51
CA THR A 410 -33.53 57.22 -18.50
C THR A 410 -33.47 56.64 -19.92
N LEU A 411 -34.47 56.93 -20.77
CA LEU A 411 -34.47 56.52 -22.17
C LEU A 411 -33.31 57.17 -22.94
N ASP A 412 -33.06 58.47 -22.72
CA ASP A 412 -31.95 59.20 -23.33
C ASP A 412 -30.60 58.63 -22.90
N GLU A 413 -30.44 58.22 -21.63
CA GLU A 413 -29.26 57.52 -21.14
C GLU A 413 -29.08 56.17 -21.84
N ALA A 414 -30.16 55.38 -21.96
CA ALA A 414 -30.14 54.08 -22.61
C ALA A 414 -29.75 54.16 -24.09
N GLN A 415 -30.23 55.18 -24.80
CA GLN A 415 -29.90 55.40 -26.22
C GLN A 415 -28.45 55.81 -26.47
N LYS A 416 -27.77 56.38 -25.46
CA LYS A 416 -26.34 56.75 -25.53
C LYS A 416 -25.40 55.57 -25.32
N VAL A 417 -25.93 54.42 -24.94
CA VAL A 417 -25.14 53.20 -24.77
C VAL A 417 -24.57 52.78 -26.13
N PRO A 418 -23.24 52.66 -26.27
CA PRO A 418 -22.65 52.16 -27.51
C PRO A 418 -22.97 50.67 -27.67
N SER A 419 -23.38 50.27 -28.88
CA SER A 419 -23.64 48.88 -29.27
C SER A 419 -24.51 48.11 -28.25
N PRO A 420 -25.76 48.54 -28.00
CA PRO A 420 -26.63 47.87 -27.04
C PRO A 420 -26.91 46.44 -27.49
N GLY A 421 -26.92 45.49 -26.55
CA GLY A 421 -27.29 44.12 -26.83
C GLY A 421 -28.80 43.95 -27.04
N THR A 422 -29.22 42.72 -27.30
CA THR A 422 -30.62 42.41 -27.67
C THR A 422 -31.62 42.68 -26.55
N ARG A 423 -31.21 42.62 -25.27
CA ARG A 423 -32.10 42.91 -24.14
C ARG A 423 -32.30 44.42 -24.02
N LEU A 424 -31.21 45.19 -24.01
CA LEU A 424 -31.28 46.64 -23.92
C LEU A 424 -32.02 47.25 -25.12
N GLN A 425 -31.80 46.74 -26.34
CA GLN A 425 -32.56 47.17 -27.51
C GLN A 425 -34.07 46.96 -27.32
N ARG A 426 -34.50 45.81 -26.79
CA ARG A 426 -35.92 45.54 -26.50
C ARG A 426 -36.47 46.47 -25.42
N GLN A 427 -35.69 46.75 -24.37
CA GLN A 427 -36.08 47.69 -23.32
C GLN A 427 -36.22 49.11 -23.85
N ILE A 428 -35.30 49.57 -24.69
CA ILE A 428 -35.38 50.89 -25.36
C ILE A 428 -36.68 50.99 -26.17
N VAL A 429 -37.01 49.97 -26.96
CA VAL A 429 -38.26 49.94 -27.75
C VAL A 429 -39.49 49.96 -26.85
N ALA A 430 -39.52 49.14 -25.80
CA ALA A 430 -40.66 49.07 -24.88
C ALA A 430 -40.84 50.37 -24.08
N ALA A 431 -39.76 50.96 -23.59
CA ALA A 431 -39.77 52.23 -22.88
C ALA A 431 -40.23 53.37 -23.81
N THR A 432 -39.71 53.43 -25.04
CA THR A 432 -40.15 54.40 -26.06
C THR A 432 -41.66 54.31 -26.29
N ALA A 433 -42.18 53.12 -26.59
CA ALA A 433 -43.61 52.92 -26.82
C ALA A 433 -44.46 53.29 -25.58
N THR A 434 -43.95 53.02 -24.38
CA THR A 434 -44.66 53.35 -23.13
C THR A 434 -44.70 54.86 -22.88
N ILE A 435 -43.60 55.57 -23.14
CA ILE A 435 -43.53 57.04 -23.03
C ILE A 435 -44.39 57.71 -24.10
N ASP A 436 -44.36 57.22 -25.35
CA ASP A 436 -45.20 57.72 -26.43
C ASP A 436 -46.69 57.56 -26.10
N TYR A 437 -47.08 56.39 -25.59
CA TYR A 437 -48.42 56.17 -25.07
C TYR A 437 -48.78 57.20 -23.99
N ALA A 438 -47.94 57.35 -22.96
CA ALA A 438 -48.20 58.25 -21.83
C ALA A 438 -48.21 59.75 -22.22
N THR A 439 -47.58 60.12 -23.33
CA THR A 439 -47.52 61.51 -23.82
C THR A 439 -48.53 61.83 -24.91
N THR A 440 -49.20 60.83 -25.47
CA THR A 440 -50.22 61.00 -26.52
C THR A 440 -51.37 61.88 -26.04
N PRO A 441 -51.60 63.08 -26.61
CA PRO A 441 -52.74 63.91 -26.24
C PRO A 441 -54.07 63.23 -26.63
N VAL A 442 -54.99 63.09 -25.68
CA VAL A 442 -56.30 62.45 -25.89
C VAL A 442 -57.42 63.45 -25.65
N THR A 443 -58.28 63.61 -26.64
CA THR A 443 -59.47 64.44 -26.54
C THR A 443 -60.52 63.77 -25.65
N VAL A 444 -60.96 64.48 -24.62
CA VAL A 444 -61.98 64.05 -23.66
C VAL A 444 -63.14 65.03 -23.70
N LYS A 445 -64.35 64.50 -23.88
CA LYS A 445 -65.59 65.28 -23.92
C LYS A 445 -66.26 65.23 -22.55
N MET A 446 -66.34 66.37 -21.87
CA MET A 446 -67.07 66.53 -20.61
C MET A 446 -68.47 67.08 -20.89
N ASN A 447 -69.50 66.39 -20.47
CA ASN A 447 -70.90 66.81 -20.58
C ASN A 447 -71.49 67.11 -19.20
N SER A 448 -72.40 68.09 -19.14
CA SER A 448 -73.12 68.49 -17.93
C SER A 448 -74.40 69.25 -18.26
N ASP A 449 -75.11 69.74 -17.24
CA ASP A 449 -76.40 70.43 -17.32
C ASP A 449 -76.28 71.97 -17.37
N GLY A 450 -75.06 72.52 -17.32
CA GLY A 450 -74.84 73.96 -17.23
C GLY A 450 -75.13 74.58 -15.85
N LEU A 451 -75.53 73.77 -14.86
CA LEU A 451 -75.86 74.18 -13.50
C LEU A 451 -74.92 73.58 -12.45
N THR A 452 -74.22 72.49 -12.80
CA THR A 452 -73.20 71.83 -11.98
C THR A 452 -71.82 72.43 -12.25
N ASP A 453 -71.15 72.94 -11.22
CA ASP A 453 -69.78 73.47 -11.30
C ASP A 453 -68.77 72.32 -11.26
N ILE A 454 -68.04 72.13 -12.37
CA ILE A 454 -67.17 70.97 -12.53
C ILE A 454 -65.70 71.34 -12.32
N THR A 455 -65.01 70.53 -11.53
CA THR A 455 -63.55 70.55 -11.40
C THR A 455 -62.97 69.18 -11.73
N VAL A 456 -62.05 69.13 -12.70
CA VAL A 456 -61.22 67.94 -12.93
C VAL A 456 -59.97 68.07 -12.06
N LEU A 457 -59.86 67.21 -11.05
CA LEU A 457 -58.82 67.31 -10.04
C LEU A 457 -57.42 67.26 -10.68
N ARG A 458 -56.53 68.14 -10.20
CA ARG A 458 -55.14 68.28 -10.67
C ARG A 458 -54.97 68.66 -12.14
N VAL A 459 -56.06 69.03 -12.83
CA VAL A 459 -56.04 69.51 -14.21
C VAL A 459 -56.51 70.95 -14.29
N GLN A 460 -57.82 71.18 -14.11
CA GLN A 460 -58.44 72.50 -14.24
C GLN A 460 -59.87 72.50 -13.69
N ARG A 461 -60.37 73.68 -13.31
CA ARG A 461 -61.79 73.92 -13.06
C ARG A 461 -62.47 74.32 -14.37
N LEU A 462 -63.51 73.58 -14.75
CA LEU A 462 -64.28 73.82 -15.97
C LEU A 462 -65.42 74.82 -15.74
N GLY A 463 -65.92 74.94 -14.51
CA GLY A 463 -67.03 75.84 -14.20
C GLY A 463 -68.39 75.26 -14.59
N LEU A 464 -69.35 76.15 -14.82
CA LEU A 464 -70.71 75.85 -15.26
C LEU A 464 -70.74 75.71 -16.79
N VAL A 465 -70.75 74.47 -17.28
CA VAL A 465 -70.70 74.17 -18.72
C VAL A 465 -71.77 73.16 -19.08
N GLN A 466 -72.31 73.21 -20.30
CA GLN A 466 -73.13 72.12 -20.85
C GLN A 466 -72.24 71.06 -21.53
N GLN A 467 -71.19 71.53 -22.21
CA GLN A 467 -70.22 70.69 -22.88
C GLN A 467 -68.87 71.41 -22.90
N GLN A 468 -67.81 70.69 -22.56
CA GLN A 468 -66.45 71.18 -22.67
C GLN A 468 -65.55 70.08 -23.23
N ILE A 469 -64.70 70.43 -24.19
CA ILE A 469 -63.66 69.54 -24.69
C ILE A 469 -62.36 69.89 -23.97
N LEU A 470 -61.66 68.88 -23.48
CA LEU A 470 -60.36 69.01 -22.83
C LEU A 470 -59.40 67.96 -23.39
N THR A 471 -58.12 68.32 -23.43
CA THR A 471 -57.06 67.41 -23.86
C THR A 471 -56.32 66.90 -22.64
N LEU A 472 -56.40 65.59 -22.39
CA LEU A 472 -55.75 64.92 -21.29
C LEU A 472 -54.73 63.91 -21.80
N ARG A 473 -53.72 63.60 -20.99
CA ARG A 473 -52.83 62.47 -21.26
C ARG A 473 -53.50 61.18 -20.79
N PRO A 474 -53.07 60.00 -21.23
CA PRO A 474 -53.64 58.76 -20.75
C PRO A 474 -53.39 58.58 -19.25
N GLY A 475 -54.37 57.99 -18.59
CA GLY A 475 -54.32 57.75 -17.15
C GLY A 475 -55.66 57.94 -16.47
N THR A 476 -55.64 57.86 -15.15
CA THR A 476 -56.86 57.92 -14.34
C THR A 476 -57.07 59.31 -13.76
N TYR A 477 -58.28 59.84 -13.94
CA TYR A 477 -58.68 61.17 -13.50
C TYR A 477 -59.91 61.10 -12.61
N THR A 478 -60.18 62.19 -11.91
CA THR A 478 -61.40 62.34 -11.12
C THR A 478 -62.01 63.70 -11.40
N ALA A 479 -63.27 63.71 -11.84
CA ALA A 479 -64.09 64.90 -11.92
C ALA A 479 -64.97 64.99 -10.67
N VAL A 480 -65.11 66.21 -10.15
CA VAL A 480 -66.03 66.55 -9.06
C VAL A 480 -67.01 67.59 -9.58
N GLY A 481 -68.30 67.33 -9.42
CA GLY A 481 -69.38 68.28 -9.65
C GLY A 481 -69.94 68.78 -8.33
N MET A 482 -70.09 70.10 -8.20
CA MET A 482 -70.72 70.75 -7.05
C MET A 482 -71.88 71.61 -7.51
N ARG A 483 -73.00 71.57 -6.78
CA ARG A 483 -74.18 72.39 -7.06
C ARG A 483 -74.92 72.70 -5.77
N ASN A 484 -75.17 73.99 -5.50
CA ASN A 484 -75.89 74.42 -4.31
C ASN A 484 -77.28 73.78 -4.23
N GLY A 485 -77.58 73.15 -3.08
CA GLY A 485 -78.84 72.42 -2.85
C GLY A 485 -78.87 70.98 -3.39
N PHE A 486 -77.75 70.46 -3.89
CA PHE A 486 -77.63 69.10 -4.42
C PHE A 486 -76.38 68.40 -3.85
N ARG A 487 -76.41 67.07 -3.78
CA ARG A 487 -75.27 66.25 -3.34
C ARG A 487 -74.15 66.30 -4.39
N ASP A 488 -72.92 66.51 -3.93
CA ASP A 488 -71.73 66.51 -4.78
C ASP A 488 -71.51 65.14 -5.44
N VAL A 489 -71.05 65.16 -6.69
CA VAL A 489 -70.77 63.94 -7.48
C VAL A 489 -69.27 63.83 -7.74
N ARG A 490 -68.71 62.63 -7.52
CA ARG A 490 -67.31 62.31 -7.79
C ARG A 490 -67.22 61.14 -8.76
N ILE A 491 -66.67 61.38 -9.95
CA ILE A 491 -66.56 60.37 -11.00
C ILE A 491 -65.09 60.14 -11.32
N GLN A 492 -64.64 58.90 -11.10
CA GLN A 492 -63.33 58.44 -11.55
C GLN A 492 -63.46 57.88 -12.97
N PHE A 493 -62.58 58.30 -13.87
CA PHE A 493 -62.58 57.84 -15.24
C PHE A 493 -61.15 57.63 -15.74
N GLU A 494 -60.99 56.70 -16.68
CA GLU A 494 -59.71 56.40 -17.31
C GLU A 494 -59.70 56.97 -18.73
N VAL A 495 -58.64 57.67 -19.08
CA VAL A 495 -58.41 58.24 -20.41
C VAL A 495 -57.50 57.30 -21.18
N LYS A 496 -57.97 56.78 -22.31
CA LYS A 496 -57.22 55.89 -23.21
C LYS A 496 -57.15 56.47 -24.62
N PRO A 497 -55.98 56.44 -25.30
CA PRO A 497 -55.89 56.74 -26.72
C PRO A 497 -56.76 55.79 -27.55
N GLY A 498 -57.31 56.30 -28.66
CA GLY A 498 -58.11 55.50 -29.61
C GLY A 498 -59.50 55.09 -29.11
N GLN A 499 -59.91 55.52 -27.92
CA GLN A 499 -61.25 55.31 -27.38
C GLN A 499 -62.04 56.63 -27.29
N LEU A 500 -63.37 56.53 -27.33
CA LEU A 500 -64.23 57.68 -27.15
C LEU A 500 -64.35 58.00 -25.64
N ASN A 501 -63.59 59.00 -25.20
CA ASN A 501 -63.55 59.41 -23.79
C ASN A 501 -64.63 60.49 -23.55
N ALA A 502 -65.89 60.08 -23.35
CA ALA A 502 -66.99 60.98 -22.99
C ALA A 502 -67.45 60.74 -21.55
N ILE A 503 -67.40 61.78 -20.71
CA ILE A 503 -67.72 61.70 -19.29
C ILE A 503 -68.85 62.68 -19.01
N ASP A 504 -69.87 62.22 -18.29
CA ASP A 504 -71.02 63.03 -17.90
C ASP A 504 -71.00 63.28 -16.39
N VAL A 505 -71.02 64.55 -15.97
CA VAL A 505 -70.87 64.96 -14.57
C VAL A 505 -72.01 65.91 -14.20
N ARG A 506 -73.03 65.41 -13.49
CA ARG A 506 -74.23 66.17 -13.13
C ARG A 506 -74.66 65.87 -11.70
N CYS A 507 -74.95 66.91 -10.91
CA CYS A 507 -75.55 66.78 -9.59
C CYS A 507 -77.07 66.63 -9.74
N VAL A 508 -77.59 65.40 -9.59
CA VAL A 508 -79.01 65.09 -9.82
C VAL A 508 -79.83 64.87 -8.54
N GLU A 509 -79.18 64.64 -7.40
CA GLU A 509 -79.84 64.37 -6.12
C GLU A 509 -79.90 65.64 -5.26
N ALA A 510 -81.10 66.14 -4.95
CA ALA A 510 -81.29 67.28 -4.06
C ALA A 510 -80.99 66.91 -2.60
N ILE A 511 -80.48 67.86 -1.81
CA ILE A 511 -80.16 67.69 -0.38
C ILE A 511 -81.41 67.80 0.49
#